data_AF-A0A3B9V1M0-F1
#
_entry.id   AF-A0A3B9V1M0-F1
#
_cell.length_a   1.000
_cell.length_b   1.000
_cell.length_c   1.000
_cell.angle_alpha   90.00
_cell.angle_beta   90.00
_cell.angle_gamma   90.00
#
_symmetry.space_group_name_H-M   'P 1'
#
loop_
_entity.id
_entity.type
_entity.pdbx_description
1 polymer ?
#
loop_
_entity_poly.entity_id
_entity_poly.type
_entity_poly.pdbx_seq_one_letter_code
_entity_poly.pdbx_strand_id
1 'polypeptide(L)'
;MNETEEIDLASGLAAFESKHFSSAMQYLSPLARAGNAEAQYRVAIMFQNGLGLVANEAQAFAWLQRAAEQNHGLAQHGLGCCYLAGQGTDNDDEAAVYWFQ
;
A
#
# COMPACT_ATOMS: atom_id res chain seq x y z
N MET A 1 0.00 1.84 33.52
CA MET A 1 0.17 0.56 32.80
C MET A 1 0.09 0.94 31.34
N ASN A 2 1.21 0.89 30.64
CA ASN A 2 1.26 1.29 29.25
C ASN A 2 0.68 0.10 28.51
N GLU A 3 -0.59 0.18 28.11
CA GLU A 3 -1.17 -0.76 27.17
C GLU A 3 -0.26 -0.70 25.95
N THR A 4 0.53 -1.76 25.73
CA THR A 4 1.10 -2.00 24.41
C THR A 4 -0.10 -2.13 23.49
N GLU A 5 -0.44 -1.04 22.81
CA GLU A 5 -1.46 -1.04 21.76
C GLU A 5 -1.15 -2.21 20.84
N GLU A 6 -2.07 -3.18 20.80
CA GLU A 6 -1.90 -4.39 20.01
C GLU A 6 -1.78 -3.99 18.54
N ILE A 7 -0.78 -4.52 17.85
CA ILE A 7 -0.63 -4.25 16.42
C ILE A 7 -1.68 -5.09 15.69
N ASP A 8 -2.81 -4.47 15.39
CA ASP A 8 -3.90 -5.08 14.63
C ASP A 8 -4.29 -4.24 13.40
N LEU A 9 -4.88 -4.92 12.41
CA LEU A 9 -5.25 -4.30 11.14
C LEU A 9 -6.36 -3.27 11.32
N ALA A 10 -7.32 -3.50 12.22
CA ALA A 10 -8.46 -2.61 12.40
C ALA A 10 -8.01 -1.25 12.97
N SER A 11 -7.12 -1.25 13.95
CA SER A 11 -6.51 -0.02 14.48
C SER A 11 -5.74 0.75 13.40
N GLY A 12 -4.97 0.03 12.56
CA GLY A 12 -4.27 0.64 11.43
C GLY A 12 -5.20 1.28 10.39
N LEU A 13 -6.29 0.59 10.04
CA LEU A 13 -7.29 1.10 9.10
C LEU A 13 -8.07 2.29 9.67
N ALA A 14 -8.51 2.21 10.93
CA ALA A 14 -9.19 3.30 11.61
C ALA A 14 -8.32 4.56 11.71
N ALA A 15 -7.03 4.39 12.01
CA ALA A 15 -6.08 5.50 12.01
C ALA A 15 -5.91 6.11 10.61
N PHE A 16 -5.84 5.28 9.56
CA PHE A 16 -5.74 5.73 8.18
C PHE A 16 -6.99 6.54 7.76
N GLU A 17 -8.18 6.04 8.05
CA GLU A 17 -9.46 6.70 7.75
C GLU A 17 -9.63 8.01 8.52
N SER A 18 -9.14 8.04 9.77
CA SER A 18 -9.11 9.24 10.60
C SER A 18 -7.99 10.23 10.22
N LYS A 19 -7.23 9.94 9.16
CA LYS A 19 -6.07 10.73 8.69
C LYS A 19 -4.95 10.87 9.72
N HIS A 20 -4.90 10.00 10.71
CA HIS A 20 -3.78 9.86 11.65
C HIS A 20 -2.66 9.05 11.01
N PHE A 21 -2.07 9.58 9.94
CA PHE A 21 -1.17 8.82 9.06
C PHE A 21 0.10 8.32 9.77
N SER A 22 0.66 9.08 10.71
CA SER A 22 1.81 8.59 11.50
C SER A 22 1.46 7.32 12.29
N SER A 23 0.29 7.32 12.95
CA SER A 23 -0.23 6.14 13.67
C SER A 23 -0.57 5.02 12.70
N ALA A 24 -1.25 5.32 11.59
CA ALA A 24 -1.56 4.33 10.56
C ALA A 24 -0.29 3.63 10.06
N MET A 25 0.80 4.36 9.80
CA MET A 25 2.07 3.77 9.39
C MET A 25 2.66 2.86 10.46
N GLN A 26 2.55 3.25 11.73
CA GLN A 26 3.04 2.46 12.86
C GLN A 26 2.32 1.11 12.98
N TYR A 27 1.01 1.07 12.79
CA TYR A 27 0.21 -0.16 12.81
C TYR A 27 0.35 -0.99 11.52
N LEU A 28 0.32 -0.35 10.35
CA LEU A 28 0.24 -1.04 9.07
C LEU A 28 1.62 -1.55 8.59
N SER A 29 2.71 -0.86 8.91
CA SER A 29 4.04 -1.25 8.40
C SER A 29 4.51 -2.64 8.88
N PRO A 30 4.31 -3.07 10.14
CA PRO A 30 4.67 -4.42 10.57
C PRO A 30 3.77 -5.47 9.93
N LEU A 31 2.47 -5.21 9.80
CA LEU A 31 1.50 -6.11 9.15
C LEU A 31 1.81 -6.28 7.66
N ALA A 32 2.17 -5.20 6.98
CA ALA A 32 2.56 -5.23 5.57
C ALA A 32 3.83 -6.07 5.37
N ARG A 33 4.83 -5.93 6.27
CA ARG A 33 6.04 -6.76 6.29
C ARG A 33 5.74 -8.23 6.61
N ALA A 34 4.71 -8.50 7.41
CA ALA A 34 4.22 -9.84 7.71
C ALA A 34 3.37 -10.45 6.59
N GLY A 35 3.14 -9.74 5.48
CA GLY A 35 2.46 -10.27 4.31
C GLY A 35 0.98 -9.89 4.20
N ASN A 36 0.41 -9.12 5.12
CA ASN A 36 -1.01 -8.76 5.03
C ASN A 36 -1.27 -7.85 3.82
N ALA A 37 -2.02 -8.35 2.84
CA ALA A 37 -2.24 -7.67 1.56
C ALA A 37 -2.97 -6.31 1.69
N GLU A 38 -3.96 -6.20 2.58
CA GLU A 38 -4.67 -4.94 2.84
C GLU A 38 -3.72 -3.89 3.44
N ALA A 39 -2.88 -4.30 4.40
CA ALA A 39 -1.87 -3.42 4.97
C ALA A 39 -0.82 -2.98 3.95
N GLN A 40 -0.37 -3.90 3.08
CA GLN A 40 0.54 -3.57 1.98
C GLN A 40 -0.08 -2.54 1.03
N TYR A 41 -1.33 -2.74 0.63
CA TYR A 41 -2.06 -1.79 -0.21
C TYR A 41 -2.16 -0.41 0.46
N ARG A 42 -2.54 -0.33 1.74
CA ARG A 42 -2.61 0.95 2.46
C ARG A 42 -1.25 1.63 2.58
N VAL A 43 -0.18 0.89 2.89
CA VAL A 43 1.19 1.43 2.92
C VAL A 43 1.59 1.96 1.54
N ALA A 44 1.19 1.28 0.45
CA ALA A 44 1.45 1.77 -0.89
C ALA A 44 0.77 3.12 -1.16
N ILE A 45 -0.50 3.27 -0.77
CA ILE A 45 -1.23 4.54 -0.90
C ILE A 45 -0.55 5.66 -0.11
N MET A 46 0.00 5.36 1.07
CA MET A 46 0.75 6.33 1.87
C MET A 46 2.03 6.79 1.15
N PHE A 47 2.78 5.87 0.55
CA PHE A 47 3.95 6.21 -0.29
C PHE A 47 3.57 6.97 -1.55
N GLN A 48 2.47 6.62 -2.21
CA GLN A 48 2.05 7.30 -3.44
C GLN A 48 1.69 8.76 -3.18
N ASN A 49 1.03 9.04 -2.04
CA ASN A 49 0.46 10.35 -1.75
C ASN A 49 1.28 11.16 -0.71
N GLY A 50 2.35 10.59 -0.16
CA GLY A 50 3.13 11.23 0.90
C GLY A 50 2.35 11.44 2.20
N LEU A 51 1.55 10.45 2.61
CA LEU A 51 0.67 10.57 3.78
C LEU A 51 1.43 10.16 5.04
N GLY A 52 1.81 11.14 5.86
CA GLY A 52 2.60 10.90 7.08
C GLY A 52 4.07 10.53 6.81
N LEU A 53 4.51 10.63 5.57
CA LEU A 53 5.88 10.35 5.10
C LEU A 53 6.15 11.09 3.78
N VAL A 54 7.39 11.08 3.30
CA VAL A 54 7.74 11.65 1.98
C VAL A 54 7.29 10.69 0.88
N ALA A 55 6.57 11.21 -0.12
CA ALA A 55 6.09 10.41 -1.24
C ALA A 55 7.25 9.70 -1.98
N ASN A 56 7.01 8.47 -2.40
CA ASN A 56 7.97 7.65 -3.13
C ASN A 56 7.24 6.64 -4.02
N GLU A 57 7.19 6.92 -5.31
CA GLU A 57 6.47 6.11 -6.28
C GLU A 57 7.06 4.70 -6.42
N ALA A 58 8.39 4.55 -6.35
CA ALA A 58 9.04 3.23 -6.43
C ALA A 58 8.68 2.34 -5.22
N GLN A 59 8.59 2.93 -4.01
CA GLN A 59 8.10 2.20 -2.83
C GLN A 59 6.60 1.88 -2.95
N ALA A 60 5.79 2.83 -3.42
CA ALA A 60 4.37 2.58 -3.65
C ALA A 60 4.16 1.40 -4.63
N PHE A 61 4.87 1.42 -5.77
CA PHE A 61 4.85 0.35 -6.75
C PHE A 61 5.23 -1.01 -6.14
N ALA A 62 6.34 -1.06 -5.40
CA ALA A 62 6.80 -2.31 -4.77
C ALA A 62 5.79 -2.87 -3.76
N TRP A 63 5.07 -2.02 -3.02
CA TRP A 63 4.03 -2.47 -2.08
C TRP A 63 2.74 -2.87 -2.80
N LEU A 64 2.34 -2.15 -3.85
CA LEU A 64 1.23 -2.54 -4.72
C LEU A 64 1.48 -3.93 -5.32
N GLN A 65 2.69 -4.19 -5.82
CA GLN A 65 3.04 -5.47 -6.44
C GLN A 65 2.86 -6.63 -5.46
N ARG A 66 3.39 -6.50 -4.23
CA ARG A 66 3.24 -7.54 -3.19
C ARG A 66 1.77 -7.81 -2.82
N ALA A 67 0.94 -6.77 -2.78
CA ALA A 67 -0.49 -6.94 -2.51
C ALA A 67 -1.21 -7.56 -3.71
N ALA A 68 -0.88 -7.13 -4.93
CA ALA A 68 -1.46 -7.61 -6.18
C ALA A 68 -1.16 -9.09 -6.44
N GLU A 69 0.06 -9.55 -6.14
CA GLU A 69 0.46 -10.96 -6.19
C GLU A 69 -0.36 -11.86 -5.24
N GLN A 70 -1.01 -11.27 -4.23
CA GLN A 70 -1.92 -11.96 -3.33
C GLN A 70 -3.40 -11.85 -3.76
N ASN A 71 -3.65 -11.45 -5.02
CA ASN A 71 -4.98 -11.22 -5.60
C ASN A 71 -5.77 -10.10 -4.93
N HIS A 72 -5.08 -9.09 -4.38
CA HIS A 72 -5.75 -7.91 -3.83
C HIS A 72 -6.22 -6.99 -4.97
N GLY A 73 -7.52 -7.01 -5.29
CA GLY A 73 -8.08 -6.36 -6.48
C GLY A 73 -7.77 -4.86 -6.63
N LEU A 74 -7.83 -4.08 -5.54
CA LEU A 74 -7.46 -2.65 -5.61
C LEU A 74 -5.96 -2.44 -5.88
N ALA A 75 -5.12 -3.37 -5.44
CA ALA A 75 -3.69 -3.29 -5.67
C ALA A 75 -3.34 -3.70 -7.10
N GLN A 76 -4.01 -4.73 -7.65
CA GLN A 76 -3.91 -5.10 -9.06
C GLN A 76 -4.30 -3.93 -9.97
N HIS A 77 -5.45 -3.30 -9.70
CA HIS A 77 -5.86 -2.10 -10.43
C HIS A 77 -4.85 -0.95 -10.29
N GLY A 78 -4.35 -0.70 -9.07
CA GLY A 78 -3.32 0.30 -8.84
C GLY A 78 -2.03 0.03 -9.63
N LEU A 79 -1.59 -1.23 -9.69
CA LEU A 79 -0.40 -1.63 -10.43
C LEU A 79 -0.58 -1.47 -11.94
N GLY A 80 -1.76 -1.81 -12.47
CA GLY A 80 -2.09 -1.56 -13.87
C GLY A 80 -2.02 -0.07 -14.22
N CYS A 81 -2.53 0.80 -13.35
CA CYS A 81 -2.39 2.25 -13.50
C CYS A 81 -0.93 2.71 -13.41
N CYS A 82 -0.12 2.14 -12.52
CA CYS A 82 1.31 2.46 -12.43
C CYS A 82 2.04 2.12 -13.73
N TYR A 83 1.76 0.97 -14.35
CA TYR A 83 2.33 0.60 -15.64
C TYR A 83 1.86 1.47 -16.80
N LEU A 84 0.59 1.93 -16.82
CA LEU A 84 0.12 2.86 -17.86
C LEU A 84 0.70 4.28 -17.74
N ALA A 85 1.14 4.66 -16.55
CA ALA A 85 1.65 6.00 -16.27
C ALA A 85 3.19 6.05 -16.11
N GLY A 86 3.84 4.89 -15.98
CA GLY A 86 5.24 4.79 -15.58
C GLY A 86 5.52 5.34 -14.19
N GLN A 87 4.62 5.11 -13.24
CA GLN A 87 4.79 5.55 -11.85
C GLN A 87 5.51 4.49 -11.03
N GLY A 88 6.74 4.79 -10.63
CA GLY A 88 7.59 3.85 -9.88
C GLY A 88 8.10 2.65 -10.71
N THR A 89 7.79 2.62 -12.00
CA THR A 89 8.21 1.63 -13.01
C THR A 89 8.27 2.31 -14.38
N ASP A 90 8.85 1.67 -15.39
CA ASP A 90 8.69 2.12 -16.78
C ASP A 90 7.25 1.85 -17.27
N ASN A 91 6.83 2.62 -18.29
CA ASN A 91 5.53 2.41 -18.92
C ASN A 91 5.50 1.06 -19.64
N ASP A 92 4.44 0.29 -19.43
CA ASP A 92 4.24 -1.03 -20.05
C ASP A 92 2.74 -1.37 -20.18
N ASP A 93 2.19 -1.17 -21.37
CA ASP A 93 0.77 -1.39 -21.65
C ASP A 93 0.37 -2.88 -21.54
N GLU A 94 1.28 -3.81 -21.87
CA GLU A 94 1.01 -5.25 -21.78
C GLU A 94 0.94 -5.69 -20.32
N ALA A 95 1.88 -5.23 -19.49
CA ALA A 95 1.84 -5.45 -18.05
C ALA A 95 0.58 -4.82 -17.43
N ALA A 96 0.19 -3.62 -17.87
CA ALA A 96 -1.03 -2.99 -17.39
C ALA A 96 -2.28 -3.84 -17.68
N VAL A 97 -2.42 -4.33 -18.92
CA VAL A 97 -3.54 -5.22 -19.30
C VAL A 97 -3.56 -6.50 -18.47
N TYR A 98 -2.39 -7.09 -18.19
CA TYR A 98 -2.30 -8.27 -17.32
C TYR A 98 -2.85 -7.99 -15.92
N TRP A 99 -2.51 -6.85 -15.31
CA TRP A 99 -2.95 -6.52 -13.96
C TRP A 99 -4.39 -5.99 -13.85
N PHE A 100 -5.06 -5.68 -14.96
CA PHE A 100 -6.48 -5.33 -14.98
C PHE A 100 -7.44 -6.53 -15.12
N GLN A 101 -6.94 -7.73 -15.45
CA GLN A 101 -7.73 -8.96 -15.62
C GLN A 101 -8.09 -9.61 -14.29
#